data_AF-A0A358KKF3-F1
#
_entry.id   AF-A0A358KKF3-F1
#
_cell.length_a   1.000
_cell.length_b   1.000
_cell.length_c   1.000
_cell.angle_alpha   90.00
_cell.angle_beta   90.00
_cell.angle_gamma   90.00
#
_symmetry.space_group_name_H-M   'P 1'
#
loop_
_entity.id
_entity.type
_entity.pdbx_description
1 polymer ?
#
loop_
_entity_poly.entity_id
_entity_poly.type
_entity_poly.pdbx_seq_one_letter_code
_entity_poly.pdbx_strand_id
1 'polypeptide(L)'
;MKRALSIFTAGLMAAPVAIAQESAEGLEVAELSRKEDVDFATEILPIFRKNCLACHNAKDADADLNLESPAAIAKGGESGPMVIPGNADKSQLMDHIRQTEKPFMPPRRNKVGADKLTPYQLGLVKLWINQGAKGEVRQVTQKLNWRPVPITMTPIYTTAISPDGQFAACGRGNQIFVYHLPTQRLSARLSDPGLAKGVAHRDLVQSLSFSPDGRTLASGGFRVVKLWSNKAAEPAKVVNLISGGEQVVALDVALGQTRAIVAGDRGAVQAIDLNSMIPVWRDLIQGQAVEQLKLSPDGKRVAVLFSDGRVRTWDAATGDRLTREASPLGATSIAWLDAERIVTGHAADGVKIW
;
A
#
# COMPACT_ATOMS: atom_id res chain seq x y z
N MET A 1 -74.35 18.40 -12.66
CA MET A 1 -73.87 18.01 -14.01
C MET A 1 -72.59 17.19 -13.83
N LYS A 2 -72.64 15.88 -13.58
CA LYS A 2 -72.63 14.76 -14.56
C LYS A 2 -71.69 14.96 -15.76
N ARG A 3 -70.50 14.33 -15.73
CA ARG A 3 -69.72 13.84 -16.90
C ARG A 3 -68.91 12.63 -16.43
N ALA A 4 -69.39 11.40 -16.63
CA ALA A 4 -69.28 10.57 -17.84
C ALA A 4 -67.85 10.04 -18.04
N LEU A 5 -67.66 8.79 -17.59
CA LEU A 5 -66.50 7.93 -17.81
C LEU A 5 -66.52 7.45 -19.27
N SER A 6 -65.43 7.60 -20.01
CA SER A 6 -65.26 6.99 -21.34
C SER A 6 -63.99 6.15 -21.33
N ILE A 7 -64.17 4.85 -21.50
CA ILE A 7 -63.14 3.82 -21.61
C ILE A 7 -62.67 3.83 -23.07
N PHE A 8 -61.41 4.13 -23.32
CA PHE A 8 -60.77 3.93 -24.63
C PHE A 8 -59.98 2.63 -24.60
N THR A 9 -60.41 1.69 -25.44
CA THR A 9 -59.70 0.45 -25.78
C THR A 9 -58.52 0.77 -26.71
N ALA A 10 -57.30 0.51 -26.25
CA ALA A 10 -56.11 0.60 -27.08
C ALA A 10 -55.93 -0.69 -27.89
N GLY A 11 -56.08 -0.60 -29.22
CA GLY A 11 -55.76 -1.68 -30.16
C GLY A 11 -54.25 -1.83 -30.34
N LEU A 12 -53.76 -3.07 -30.22
CA LEU A 12 -52.40 -3.45 -30.61
C LEU A 12 -52.26 -3.35 -32.14
N MET A 13 -51.49 -2.38 -32.61
CA MET A 13 -50.96 -2.36 -33.98
C MET A 13 -49.58 -3.05 -33.96
N ALA A 14 -49.50 -4.24 -34.55
CA ALA A 14 -48.24 -4.94 -34.76
C ALA A 14 -47.46 -4.25 -35.90
N ALA A 15 -46.29 -3.72 -35.58
CA ALA A 15 -45.34 -3.22 -36.57
C ALA A 15 -44.68 -4.41 -37.31
N PRO A 16 -44.42 -4.32 -38.63
CA PRO A 16 -43.75 -5.39 -39.35
C PRO A 16 -42.28 -5.46 -38.91
N VAL A 17 -41.84 -6.67 -38.55
CA VAL A 17 -40.43 -6.99 -38.34
C VAL A 17 -39.73 -6.88 -39.69
N ALA A 18 -38.87 -5.87 -39.83
CA ALA A 18 -37.93 -5.80 -40.94
C ALA A 18 -36.94 -6.96 -40.80
N ILE A 19 -37.09 -7.98 -41.64
CA ILE A 19 -36.10 -9.03 -41.83
C ILE A 19 -34.90 -8.35 -42.50
N ALA A 20 -33.82 -8.16 -41.75
CA ALA A 20 -32.54 -7.76 -42.29
C ALA A 20 -32.10 -8.82 -43.32
N GLN A 21 -32.01 -8.40 -44.57
CA GLN A 21 -31.54 -9.19 -45.68
C GLN A 21 -30.04 -9.46 -45.45
N GLU A 22 -29.67 -10.70 -45.09
CA GLU A 22 -28.26 -11.13 -44.98
C GLU A 22 -27.60 -10.92 -46.34
N SER A 23 -26.68 -9.95 -46.43
CA SER A 23 -25.82 -9.75 -47.59
C SER A 23 -24.99 -11.02 -47.82
N ALA A 24 -24.87 -11.45 -49.08
CA ALA A 24 -24.14 -12.65 -49.51
C ALA A 24 -22.61 -12.56 -49.35
N GLU A 25 -22.12 -11.46 -48.78
CA GLU A 25 -20.72 -11.21 -48.49
C GLU A 25 -20.54 -11.45 -46.98
N GLY A 26 -19.75 -12.44 -46.59
CA GLY A 26 -19.54 -12.83 -45.18
C GLY A 26 -18.99 -11.71 -44.28
N LEU A 27 -18.48 -12.05 -43.10
CA LEU A 27 -17.94 -11.07 -42.17
C LEU A 27 -16.85 -10.20 -42.82
N GLU A 28 -16.94 -8.89 -42.60
CA GLU A 28 -16.00 -7.90 -43.09
C GLU A 28 -14.59 -8.18 -42.55
N VAL A 29 -13.58 -8.03 -43.40
CA VAL A 29 -12.17 -8.25 -43.05
C VAL A 29 -11.43 -6.93 -43.19
N ALA A 30 -10.81 -6.47 -42.10
CA ALA A 30 -9.99 -5.27 -42.15
C ALA A 30 -8.72 -5.52 -42.98
N GLU A 31 -8.43 -4.62 -43.92
CA GLU A 31 -7.16 -4.63 -44.64
C GLU A 31 -6.06 -4.02 -43.75
N LEU A 32 -5.10 -4.86 -43.35
CA LEU A 32 -4.00 -4.48 -42.45
C LEU A 32 -2.69 -4.46 -43.23
N SER A 33 -1.98 -3.32 -43.17
CA SER A 33 -0.64 -3.17 -43.71
C SER A 33 0.28 -2.63 -42.62
N ARG A 34 1.38 -3.34 -42.36
CA ARG A 34 2.33 -3.00 -41.28
C ARG A 34 3.74 -3.47 -41.62
N LYS A 35 4.73 -2.88 -40.95
CA LYS A 35 6.16 -3.12 -41.19
C LYS A 35 6.68 -4.43 -40.57
N GLU A 36 6.09 -4.87 -39.46
CA GLU A 36 6.52 -6.06 -38.74
C GLU A 36 5.60 -7.24 -39.04
N ASP A 37 6.15 -8.45 -39.14
CA ASP A 37 5.37 -9.66 -39.36
C ASP A 37 4.45 -9.97 -38.18
N VAL A 38 3.34 -10.67 -38.43
CA VAL A 38 2.39 -11.12 -37.40
C VAL A 38 2.99 -12.23 -36.57
N ASP A 39 3.14 -11.98 -35.27
CA ASP A 39 3.65 -12.98 -34.33
C ASP A 39 2.52 -13.93 -33.91
N PHE A 40 2.67 -15.20 -34.26
CA PHE A 40 1.64 -16.19 -33.98
C PHE A 40 1.35 -16.33 -32.47
N ALA A 41 2.37 -16.36 -31.62
CA ALA A 41 2.20 -16.68 -30.21
C ALA A 41 1.51 -15.57 -29.42
N THR A 42 1.75 -14.31 -29.80
CA THR A 42 1.27 -13.14 -29.09
C THR A 42 0.04 -12.49 -29.73
N GLU A 43 -0.19 -12.68 -31.04
CA GLU A 43 -1.27 -11.99 -31.76
C GLU A 43 -2.34 -12.94 -32.31
N ILE A 44 -1.96 -14.11 -32.83
CA ILE A 44 -2.92 -15.07 -33.42
C ILE A 44 -3.44 -16.07 -32.38
N LEU A 45 -2.53 -16.67 -31.61
CA LEU A 45 -2.86 -17.71 -30.65
C LEU A 45 -3.85 -17.24 -29.57
N PRO A 46 -3.85 -15.98 -29.08
CA PRO A 46 -4.91 -15.51 -28.19
C PRO A 46 -6.30 -15.51 -28.84
N ILE A 47 -6.41 -15.19 -30.14
CA ILE A 47 -7.66 -15.23 -30.90
C ILE A 47 -8.15 -16.68 -30.97
N PHE A 48 -7.27 -17.61 -31.33
CA PHE A 48 -7.61 -19.04 -31.41
C PHE A 48 -7.91 -19.63 -30.03
N ARG A 49 -7.15 -19.29 -28.98
CA ARG A 49 -7.42 -19.72 -27.60
C ARG A 49 -8.82 -19.37 -27.16
N LYS A 50 -9.28 -18.16 -27.47
CA LYS A 50 -10.61 -17.69 -27.07
C LYS A 50 -11.73 -18.36 -27.87
N ASN A 51 -11.55 -18.52 -29.19
CA ASN A 51 -12.68 -18.82 -30.07
C ASN A 51 -12.63 -20.20 -30.74
N CYS A 52 -11.50 -20.91 -30.67
CA CYS A 52 -11.27 -22.11 -31.49
C CYS A 52 -10.69 -23.29 -30.69
N LEU A 53 -9.78 -23.05 -29.75
CA LEU A 53 -9.06 -24.13 -29.05
C LEU A 53 -9.90 -24.91 -28.05
N ALA A 54 -11.13 -24.50 -27.76
CA ALA A 54 -12.04 -25.35 -27.01
C ALA A 54 -12.43 -26.63 -27.77
N CYS A 55 -12.31 -26.62 -29.11
CA CYS A 55 -12.68 -27.74 -29.99
C CYS A 55 -11.57 -28.15 -30.97
N HIS A 56 -10.55 -27.32 -31.20
CA HIS A 56 -9.48 -27.57 -32.19
C HIS A 56 -8.08 -27.52 -31.54
N ASN A 57 -7.79 -28.46 -30.64
CA ASN A 57 -6.53 -28.58 -29.92
C ASN A 57 -5.96 -30.02 -29.99
N ALA A 58 -4.79 -30.30 -29.39
CA ALA A 58 -4.19 -31.63 -29.45
C ALA A 58 -4.99 -32.77 -28.78
N LYS A 59 -5.87 -32.46 -27.83
CA LYS A 59 -6.69 -33.43 -27.08
C LYS A 59 -8.08 -33.61 -27.67
N ASP A 60 -8.71 -32.49 -28.01
CA ASP A 60 -10.03 -32.42 -28.61
C ASP A 60 -9.85 -31.74 -29.98
N ALA A 61 -9.77 -32.54 -31.04
CA ALA A 61 -9.50 -32.12 -32.41
C ALA A 61 -10.72 -32.40 -33.29
N ASP A 62 -11.76 -31.60 -33.15
CA ASP A 62 -12.92 -31.68 -34.05
C ASP A 62 -12.43 -31.53 -35.50
N ALA A 63 -12.90 -32.44 -36.38
CA ALA A 63 -12.43 -32.57 -37.76
C ALA A 63 -10.90 -32.72 -37.91
N ASP A 64 -10.24 -33.36 -36.93
CA ASP A 64 -8.79 -33.60 -36.86
C ASP A 64 -7.92 -32.32 -36.94
N LEU A 65 -8.50 -31.15 -36.66
CA LEU A 65 -7.81 -29.87 -36.77
C LEU A 65 -7.22 -29.42 -35.43
N ASN A 66 -5.92 -29.15 -35.41
CA ASN A 66 -5.23 -28.57 -34.25
C ASN A 66 -4.67 -27.17 -34.58
N LEU A 67 -5.16 -26.15 -33.86
CA LEU A 67 -4.78 -24.74 -34.04
C LEU A 67 -3.78 -24.23 -32.99
N GLU A 68 -3.16 -25.10 -32.19
CA GLU A 68 -2.25 -24.71 -31.10
C GLU A 68 -0.88 -24.22 -31.57
N SER A 69 -0.47 -24.55 -32.79
CA SER A 69 0.81 -24.09 -33.35
C SER A 69 0.77 -24.06 -34.88
N PRO A 70 1.58 -23.22 -35.55
CA PRO A 70 1.63 -23.19 -37.01
C PRO A 70 2.04 -24.55 -37.62
N ALA A 71 2.94 -25.27 -36.95
CA ALA A 71 3.35 -26.61 -37.35
C ALA A 71 2.20 -27.64 -37.27
N ALA A 72 1.27 -27.49 -36.31
CA ALA A 72 0.08 -28.33 -36.23
C ALA A 72 -0.96 -27.93 -37.28
N ILE A 73 -1.18 -26.62 -37.47
CA ILE A 73 -2.09 -26.08 -38.49
C ILE A 73 -1.70 -26.52 -39.90
N ALA A 74 -0.40 -26.55 -40.19
CA ALA A 74 0.12 -26.98 -41.49
C ALA A 74 -0.17 -28.44 -41.84
N LYS A 75 -0.48 -29.30 -40.85
CA LYS A 75 -0.89 -30.69 -41.09
C LYS A 75 -2.30 -30.80 -41.66
N GLY A 76 -3.11 -29.74 -41.57
CA GLY A 76 -4.50 -29.73 -41.99
C GLY A 76 -5.42 -30.47 -41.01
N GLY A 77 -6.65 -30.69 -41.45
CA GLY A 77 -7.65 -31.53 -40.75
C GLY A 77 -8.22 -32.58 -41.71
N GLU A 78 -9.36 -33.17 -41.33
CA GLU A 78 -10.06 -34.21 -42.09
C GLU A 78 -10.36 -33.80 -43.53
N SER A 79 -10.67 -32.51 -43.75
CA SER A 79 -10.97 -31.94 -45.08
C SER A 79 -9.74 -31.47 -45.87
N GLY A 80 -8.53 -31.76 -45.38
CA GLY A 80 -7.27 -31.38 -46.01
C GLY A 80 -6.63 -30.11 -45.42
N PRO A 81 -5.80 -29.38 -46.19
CA PRO A 81 -5.05 -28.23 -45.69
C PRO A 81 -5.97 -27.04 -45.40
N MET A 82 -6.15 -26.73 -44.11
CA MET A 82 -6.99 -25.60 -43.68
C MET A 82 -6.36 -24.23 -43.95
N VAL A 83 -5.03 -24.18 -43.97
CA VAL A 83 -4.26 -22.96 -44.24
C VAL A 83 -3.30 -23.23 -45.38
N ILE A 84 -3.32 -22.36 -46.38
CA ILE A 84 -2.37 -22.31 -47.48
C ILE A 84 -1.42 -21.13 -47.22
N PRO A 85 -0.19 -21.38 -46.76
CA PRO A 85 0.81 -20.35 -46.54
C PRO A 85 0.99 -19.43 -47.75
N GLY A 86 0.89 -18.11 -47.53
CA GLY A 86 1.03 -17.09 -48.57
C GLY A 86 -0.25 -16.79 -49.35
N ASN A 87 -1.36 -17.49 -49.10
CA ASN A 87 -2.61 -17.25 -49.80
C ASN A 87 -3.84 -17.48 -48.90
N ALA A 88 -4.25 -16.40 -48.21
CA ALA A 88 -5.41 -16.42 -47.33
C ALA A 88 -6.73 -16.65 -48.08
N ASP A 89 -6.85 -16.18 -49.32
CA ASP A 89 -8.07 -16.31 -50.12
C ASP A 89 -8.32 -17.74 -50.61
N LYS A 90 -7.28 -18.59 -50.62
CA LYS A 90 -7.41 -20.03 -50.89
C LYS A 90 -7.40 -20.88 -49.61
N SER A 91 -7.33 -20.27 -48.44
CA SER A 91 -7.28 -20.98 -47.16
C SER A 91 -8.68 -21.21 -46.62
N GLN A 92 -9.13 -22.46 -46.54
CA GLN A 92 -10.46 -22.83 -46.04
C GLN A 92 -10.75 -22.31 -44.63
N LEU A 93 -9.71 -22.13 -43.80
CA LEU A 93 -9.82 -21.48 -42.50
C LEU A 93 -10.51 -20.11 -42.62
N MET A 94 -10.14 -19.30 -43.62
CA MET A 94 -10.73 -17.98 -43.85
C MET A 94 -12.21 -18.08 -44.24
N ASP A 95 -12.59 -19.07 -45.02
CA ASP A 95 -13.98 -19.26 -45.45
C ASP A 95 -14.90 -19.58 -44.26
N HIS A 96 -14.43 -20.44 -43.37
CA HIS A 96 -15.18 -20.84 -42.18
C HIS A 96 -15.27 -19.70 -41.14
N ILE A 97 -14.17 -18.98 -40.86
CA ILE A 97 -14.17 -17.90 -39.86
C ILE A 97 -14.82 -16.61 -40.35
N ARG A 98 -14.84 -16.36 -41.67
CA ARG A 98 -15.64 -15.30 -42.28
C ARG A 98 -17.11 -15.68 -42.45
N GLN A 99 -17.45 -16.94 -42.25
CA GLN A 99 -18.80 -17.48 -42.43
C GLN A 99 -19.29 -17.35 -43.88
N THR A 100 -18.40 -17.47 -44.86
CA THR A 100 -18.73 -17.52 -46.29
C THR A 100 -19.08 -18.95 -46.72
N GLU A 101 -18.48 -19.96 -46.08
CA GLU A 101 -18.75 -21.37 -46.36
C GLU A 101 -19.06 -22.16 -45.08
N LYS A 102 -20.03 -23.08 -45.17
CA LYS A 102 -20.40 -23.96 -44.04
C LYS A 102 -19.38 -25.10 -43.89
N PRO A 103 -19.07 -25.55 -42.65
CA PRO A 103 -19.63 -25.09 -41.39
C PRO A 103 -19.06 -23.72 -40.97
N PHE A 104 -19.92 -22.87 -40.43
CA PHE A 104 -19.49 -21.56 -39.93
C PHE A 104 -18.76 -21.70 -38.60
N MET A 105 -17.61 -21.05 -38.49
CA MET A 105 -16.80 -21.04 -37.28
C MET A 105 -16.68 -19.63 -36.69
N PRO A 106 -16.81 -19.46 -35.37
CA PRO A 106 -17.40 -20.43 -34.44
C PRO A 106 -18.87 -20.73 -34.76
N PRO A 107 -19.40 -21.92 -34.43
CA PRO A 107 -20.80 -22.25 -34.67
C PRO A 107 -21.74 -21.28 -33.96
N ARG A 108 -22.82 -20.85 -34.63
CA ARG A 108 -23.80 -19.88 -34.09
C ARG A 108 -24.39 -20.29 -32.73
N ARG A 109 -24.43 -21.58 -32.42
CA ARG A 109 -24.92 -22.15 -31.15
C ARG A 109 -23.85 -23.06 -30.52
N ASN A 110 -22.69 -22.50 -30.21
CA ASN A 110 -21.64 -23.21 -29.48
C ASN A 110 -21.86 -23.13 -27.95
N LYS A 111 -21.39 -24.14 -27.21
CA LYS A 111 -21.51 -24.21 -25.73
C LYS A 111 -20.32 -23.58 -24.99
N VAL A 112 -19.32 -23.09 -25.72
CA VAL A 112 -18.02 -22.67 -25.20
C VAL A 112 -17.88 -21.15 -25.12
N GLY A 113 -18.92 -20.40 -25.51
CA GLY A 113 -18.93 -18.94 -25.47
C GLY A 113 -18.00 -18.29 -26.51
N ALA A 114 -17.73 -18.98 -27.62
CA ALA A 114 -16.93 -18.43 -28.71
C ALA A 114 -17.74 -17.42 -29.53
N ASP A 115 -17.17 -16.23 -29.75
CA ASP A 115 -17.80 -15.13 -30.48
C ASP A 115 -17.35 -15.11 -31.95
N LYS A 116 -18.14 -14.46 -32.82
CA LYS A 116 -17.68 -14.13 -34.17
C LYS A 116 -16.44 -13.24 -34.09
N LEU A 117 -15.45 -13.49 -34.95
CA LEU A 117 -14.25 -12.67 -34.99
C LEU A 117 -14.59 -11.25 -35.48
N THR A 118 -13.91 -10.26 -34.91
CA THR A 118 -14.04 -8.87 -35.36
C THR A 118 -13.32 -8.67 -36.71
N PRO A 119 -13.65 -7.61 -37.48
CA PRO A 119 -12.95 -7.32 -38.73
C PRO A 119 -11.42 -7.22 -38.56
N TYR A 120 -10.97 -6.66 -37.45
CA TYR A 120 -9.54 -6.58 -37.12
C TYR A 120 -8.91 -7.95 -36.86
N GLN A 121 -9.59 -8.83 -36.11
CA GLN A 121 -9.11 -10.20 -35.85
C GLN A 121 -9.03 -11.02 -37.14
N LEU A 122 -10.04 -10.90 -38.02
CA LEU A 122 -10.03 -11.51 -39.34
C LEU A 122 -8.88 -10.96 -40.19
N GLY A 123 -8.65 -9.64 -40.14
CA GLY A 123 -7.54 -8.98 -40.82
C GLY A 123 -6.16 -9.48 -40.37
N LEU A 124 -5.98 -9.69 -39.06
CA LEU A 124 -4.74 -10.23 -38.49
C LEU A 124 -4.49 -11.68 -38.94
N VAL A 125 -5.52 -12.53 -38.91
CA VAL A 125 -5.41 -13.92 -39.38
C VAL A 125 -5.10 -13.95 -40.89
N LYS A 126 -5.80 -13.13 -41.69
CA LYS A 126 -5.54 -13.00 -43.14
C LYS A 126 -4.10 -12.56 -43.41
N LEU A 127 -3.62 -11.53 -42.72
CA LEU A 127 -2.26 -11.01 -42.88
C LEU A 127 -1.21 -12.05 -42.49
N TRP A 128 -1.41 -12.75 -41.36
CA TRP A 128 -0.53 -13.82 -40.92
C TRP A 128 -0.43 -14.97 -41.94
N ILE A 129 -1.56 -15.40 -42.50
CA ILE A 129 -1.57 -16.43 -43.55
C ILE A 129 -0.79 -15.95 -44.78
N ASN A 130 -1.04 -14.72 -45.23
CA ASN A 130 -0.36 -14.12 -46.38
C ASN A 130 1.15 -13.93 -46.17
N GLN A 131 1.60 -13.78 -44.91
CA GLN A 131 3.02 -13.76 -44.53
C GLN A 131 3.65 -15.17 -44.45
N GLY A 132 2.89 -16.21 -44.81
CA GLY A 132 3.35 -17.58 -44.89
C GLY A 132 2.97 -18.44 -43.68
N ALA A 133 2.03 -17.99 -42.85
CA ALA A 133 1.51 -18.73 -41.70
C ALA A 133 2.62 -19.31 -40.79
N LYS A 134 3.67 -18.51 -40.54
CA LYS A 134 4.86 -18.93 -39.78
C LYS A 134 4.72 -18.60 -38.30
N GLY A 135 5.57 -19.21 -37.48
CA GLY A 135 5.70 -18.92 -36.06
C GLY A 135 5.94 -20.18 -35.23
N GLU A 136 6.39 -19.99 -34.00
CA GLU A 136 6.60 -21.07 -33.05
C GLU A 136 5.87 -20.75 -31.75
N VAL A 137 5.14 -21.73 -31.24
CA VAL A 137 4.68 -21.68 -29.85
C VAL A 137 5.73 -22.41 -29.04
N ARG A 138 6.63 -21.65 -28.40
CA ARG A 138 7.50 -22.24 -27.38
C ARG A 138 6.60 -22.80 -26.30
N GLN A 139 6.38 -24.11 -26.30
CA GLN A 139 5.79 -24.76 -25.15
C GLN A 139 6.68 -24.43 -23.97
N VAL A 140 6.15 -23.70 -22.98
CA VAL A 140 6.77 -23.61 -21.66
C VAL A 140 6.52 -24.94 -20.94
N THR A 141 6.88 -26.05 -21.59
CA THR A 141 7.10 -27.35 -20.96
C THR A 141 8.57 -27.44 -20.58
N GLN A 142 9.11 -26.36 -19.97
CA GLN A 142 10.19 -26.59 -19.02
C GLN A 142 9.58 -27.48 -17.94
N LYS A 143 9.98 -28.75 -17.95
CA LYS A 143 9.71 -29.69 -16.86
C LYS A 143 10.32 -29.06 -15.62
N LEU A 144 9.50 -28.34 -14.85
CA LEU A 144 9.92 -27.76 -13.59
C LEU A 144 10.27 -28.93 -12.69
N ASN A 145 11.57 -29.19 -12.54
CA ASN A 145 12.09 -30.16 -11.60
C ASN A 145 11.99 -29.56 -10.21
N TRP A 146 10.78 -29.59 -9.66
CA TRP A 146 10.53 -29.23 -8.27
C TRP A 146 11.40 -30.10 -7.38
N ARG A 147 12.34 -29.46 -6.67
CA ARG A 147 13.13 -30.11 -5.64
C ARG A 147 12.54 -29.71 -4.29
N PRO A 148 12.53 -30.62 -3.30
CA PRO A 148 12.28 -30.22 -1.93
C PRO A 148 13.21 -29.08 -1.54
N VAL A 149 12.66 -28.07 -0.89
CA VAL A 149 13.45 -27.01 -0.28
C VAL A 149 14.46 -27.67 0.67
N PRO A 150 15.78 -27.46 0.50
CA PRO A 150 16.78 -28.08 1.36
C PRO A 150 16.46 -27.81 2.84
N ILE A 151 16.62 -28.80 3.72
CA ILE A 151 16.43 -28.61 5.18
C ILE A 151 17.39 -27.55 5.74
N THR A 152 18.52 -27.32 5.06
CA THR A 152 19.48 -26.26 5.38
C THR A 152 19.03 -24.86 4.93
N MET A 153 17.99 -24.78 4.10
CA MET A 153 17.42 -23.52 3.67
C MET A 153 16.67 -22.93 4.86
N THR A 154 17.08 -21.74 5.28
CA THR A 154 16.43 -20.98 6.36
C THR A 154 15.46 -20.00 5.70
N PRO A 155 14.20 -20.41 5.42
CA PRO A 155 13.27 -19.56 4.71
C PRO A 155 13.02 -18.28 5.50
N ILE A 156 12.74 -17.22 4.75
CA ILE A 156 12.34 -15.95 5.33
C ILE A 156 10.85 -16.04 5.62
N TYR A 157 10.48 -16.05 6.89
CA TYR A 157 9.08 -16.13 7.32
C TYR A 157 8.43 -14.75 7.48
N THR A 158 9.25 -13.70 7.67
CA THR A 158 8.76 -12.36 7.95
C THR A 158 9.78 -11.31 7.52
N THR A 159 9.28 -10.15 7.11
CA THR A 159 10.09 -8.99 6.72
C THR A 159 9.44 -7.71 7.23
N ALA A 160 10.25 -6.70 7.55
CA ALA A 160 9.80 -5.35 7.84
C ALA A 160 10.78 -4.33 7.25
N ILE A 161 10.28 -3.18 6.82
CA ILE A 161 11.09 -2.04 6.39
C ILE A 161 10.94 -0.94 7.43
N SER A 162 12.03 -0.25 7.77
CA SER A 162 11.99 0.88 8.71
C SER A 162 11.21 2.06 8.12
N PRO A 163 10.54 2.89 8.93
CA PRO A 163 9.72 4.01 8.42
C PRO A 163 10.49 5.01 7.55
N ASP A 164 11.79 5.18 7.80
CA ASP A 164 12.70 6.04 7.03
C ASP A 164 13.22 5.40 5.73
N GLY A 165 12.86 4.13 5.46
CA GLY A 165 13.28 3.37 4.29
C GLY A 165 14.77 3.01 4.27
N GLN A 166 15.51 3.23 5.37
CA GLN A 166 16.95 2.97 5.42
C GLN A 166 17.28 1.48 5.65
N PHE A 167 16.41 0.74 6.32
CA PHE A 167 16.67 -0.63 6.74
C PHE A 167 15.55 -1.59 6.36
N ALA A 168 15.93 -2.82 6.02
CA ALA A 168 15.03 -3.95 5.92
C ALA A 168 15.48 -5.05 6.90
N ALA A 169 14.56 -5.53 7.73
CA ALA A 169 14.78 -6.66 8.60
C ALA A 169 14.08 -7.91 8.05
N CYS A 170 14.69 -9.09 8.23
CA CYS A 170 14.06 -10.36 7.90
C CYS A 170 14.33 -11.44 8.96
N GLY A 171 13.29 -12.23 9.26
CA GLY A 171 13.39 -13.41 10.11
C GLY A 171 13.70 -14.66 9.28
N ARG A 172 14.88 -15.25 9.46
CA ARG A 172 15.33 -16.49 8.81
C ARG A 172 15.39 -17.61 9.82
N GLY A 173 14.37 -18.47 9.84
CA GLY A 173 14.21 -19.43 10.92
C GLY A 173 14.15 -18.72 12.27
N ASN A 174 15.09 -19.02 13.16
CA ASN A 174 15.23 -18.41 14.48
C ASN A 174 16.24 -17.25 14.55
N GLN A 175 16.67 -16.73 13.40
CA GLN A 175 17.67 -15.67 13.26
C GLN A 175 17.04 -14.39 12.70
N ILE A 176 17.59 -13.23 13.03
CA ILE A 176 17.16 -11.94 12.47
C ILE A 176 18.34 -11.25 11.80
N PHE A 177 18.13 -10.81 10.57
CA PHE A 177 19.09 -10.06 9.78
C PHE A 177 18.52 -8.68 9.50
N VAL A 178 19.37 -7.66 9.54
CA VAL A 178 19.04 -6.28 9.20
C VAL A 178 19.97 -5.81 8.09
N TYR A 179 19.41 -5.38 6.98
CA TYR A 179 20.12 -4.86 5.82
C TYR A 179 19.96 -3.34 5.77
N HIS A 180 21.04 -2.66 5.43
CA HIS A 180 20.97 -1.27 5.01
C HIS A 180 20.63 -1.23 3.53
N LEU A 181 19.44 -0.69 3.21
CA LEU A 181 18.85 -0.74 1.87
C LEU A 181 19.65 0.07 0.84
N PRO A 182 20.08 1.32 1.10
CA PRO A 182 20.82 2.10 0.12
C PRO A 182 22.11 1.42 -0.35
N THR A 183 22.85 0.80 0.56
CA THR A 183 24.11 0.13 0.24
C THR A 183 23.95 -1.36 -0.10
N GLN A 184 22.75 -1.92 0.08
CA GLN A 184 22.45 -3.34 -0.10
C GLN A 184 23.38 -4.27 0.70
N ARG A 185 23.81 -3.81 1.88
CA ARG A 185 24.75 -4.55 2.74
C ARG A 185 24.07 -5.03 4.00
N LEU A 186 24.53 -6.17 4.51
CA LEU A 186 24.16 -6.64 5.84
C LEU A 186 24.68 -5.64 6.87
N SER A 187 23.77 -5.01 7.61
CA SER A 187 24.10 -4.07 8.68
C SER A 187 24.31 -4.81 10.01
N ALA A 188 23.40 -5.72 10.35
CA ALA A 188 23.48 -6.46 11.60
C ALA A 188 22.85 -7.86 11.51
N ARG A 189 23.33 -8.75 12.37
CA ARG A 189 22.64 -10.00 12.74
C ARG A 189 22.30 -9.91 14.21
N LEU A 190 21.01 -9.90 14.52
CA LEU A 190 20.56 -9.75 15.91
C LEU A 190 20.67 -11.11 16.59
N SER A 191 21.24 -11.14 17.79
CA SER A 191 21.47 -12.36 18.56
C SER A 191 21.10 -12.13 20.01
N ASP A 192 20.39 -13.08 20.60
CA ASP A 192 20.15 -13.09 22.04
C ASP A 192 21.41 -13.60 22.76
N PRO A 193 22.02 -12.82 23.68
CA PRO A 193 23.19 -13.24 24.45
C PRO A 193 22.97 -14.52 25.26
N GLY A 194 21.72 -14.84 25.63
CA GLY A 194 21.36 -16.06 26.34
C GLY A 194 21.21 -17.30 25.45
N LEU A 195 21.45 -17.18 24.14
CA LEU A 195 21.36 -18.25 23.15
C LEU A 195 22.69 -18.43 22.40
N ALA A 196 22.74 -19.42 21.50
CA ALA A 196 23.90 -19.63 20.64
C ALA A 196 24.15 -18.41 19.72
N LYS A 197 25.42 -18.19 19.36
CA LYS A 197 25.83 -17.08 18.48
C LYS A 197 25.04 -17.08 17.17
N GLY A 198 24.44 -15.94 16.81
CA GLY A 198 23.64 -15.81 15.59
C GLY A 198 22.16 -16.19 15.76
N VAL A 199 21.75 -16.69 16.93
CA VAL A 199 20.38 -17.07 17.23
C VAL A 199 19.65 -15.92 17.92
N ALA A 200 18.51 -15.49 17.37
CA ALA A 200 17.69 -14.43 17.93
C ALA A 200 16.57 -14.98 18.82
N HIS A 201 16.00 -16.14 18.48
CA HIS A 201 14.90 -16.79 19.21
C HIS A 201 15.14 -18.29 19.38
N ARG A 202 14.46 -18.94 20.33
CA ARG A 202 14.52 -20.42 20.48
C ARG A 202 13.68 -21.14 19.42
N ASP A 203 12.76 -20.42 18.81
CA ASP A 203 11.83 -20.90 17.78
C ASP A 203 11.84 -19.92 16.59
N LEU A 204 11.05 -20.20 15.56
CA LEU A 204 10.88 -19.40 14.36
C LEU A 204 10.45 -17.96 14.70
N VAL A 205 11.08 -17.01 14.04
CA VAL A 205 10.67 -15.60 14.05
C VAL A 205 9.56 -15.46 13.02
N GLN A 206 8.33 -15.24 13.50
CA GLN A 206 7.13 -15.21 12.66
C GLN A 206 6.62 -13.78 12.41
N SER A 207 7.07 -12.80 13.21
CA SER A 207 6.66 -11.40 13.05
C SER A 207 7.81 -10.45 13.33
N LEU A 208 7.86 -9.36 12.56
CA LEU A 208 8.77 -8.24 12.72
C LEU A 208 7.99 -6.94 12.53
N SER A 209 8.31 -5.93 13.33
CA SER A 209 7.77 -4.58 13.15
C SER A 209 8.73 -3.53 13.69
N PHE A 210 9.00 -2.49 12.91
CA PHE A 210 9.72 -1.32 13.41
C PHE A 210 8.75 -0.39 14.14
N SER A 211 9.23 0.25 15.21
CA SER A 211 8.53 1.36 15.84
C SER A 211 8.39 2.54 14.87
N PRO A 212 7.39 3.42 15.04
CA PRO A 212 7.18 4.58 14.16
C PRO A 212 8.39 5.52 14.08
N ASP A 213 9.19 5.60 15.15
CA ASP A 213 10.43 6.39 15.20
C ASP A 213 11.65 5.67 14.57
N GLY A 214 11.49 4.43 14.11
CA GLY A 214 12.54 3.61 13.50
C GLY A 214 13.61 3.08 14.47
N ARG A 215 13.55 3.41 15.77
CA ARG A 215 14.62 3.13 16.75
C ARG A 215 14.56 1.76 17.40
N THR A 216 13.41 1.10 17.31
CA THR A 216 13.17 -0.21 17.91
C THR A 216 12.60 -1.16 16.89
N LEU A 217 13.17 -2.35 16.79
CA LEU A 217 12.59 -3.48 16.08
C LEU A 217 11.95 -4.42 17.10
N ALA A 218 10.66 -4.70 16.97
CA ALA A 218 9.99 -5.77 17.69
C ALA A 218 10.06 -7.06 16.86
N SER A 219 10.27 -8.20 17.53
CA SER A 219 10.25 -9.52 16.91
C SER A 219 9.44 -10.50 17.75
N GLY A 220 8.55 -11.24 17.09
CA GLY A 220 7.72 -12.26 17.72
C GLY A 220 8.15 -13.67 17.33
N GLY A 221 8.38 -14.52 18.32
CA GLY A 221 8.50 -15.97 18.20
C GLY A 221 7.49 -16.67 19.12
N PHE A 222 7.58 -18.00 19.24
CA PHE A 222 6.65 -18.76 20.06
C PHE A 222 6.66 -18.30 21.53
N ARG A 223 5.54 -17.71 21.98
CA ARG A 223 5.29 -17.20 23.35
C ARG A 223 6.27 -16.12 23.84
N VAL A 224 7.07 -15.54 22.96
CA VAL A 224 8.08 -14.54 23.33
C VAL A 224 8.10 -13.41 22.31
N VAL A 225 8.11 -12.17 22.80
CA VAL A 225 8.41 -10.97 22.02
C VAL A 225 9.75 -10.41 22.51
N LYS A 226 10.63 -10.03 21.60
CA LYS A 226 11.89 -9.35 21.89
C LYS A 226 11.94 -8.00 21.20
N LEU A 227 12.45 -7.01 21.91
CA LEU A 227 12.69 -5.67 21.41
C LEU A 227 14.20 -5.48 21.20
N TRP A 228 14.57 -5.00 20.02
CA TRP A 228 15.94 -4.73 19.62
C TRP A 228 16.08 -3.23 19.40
N SER A 229 17.03 -2.59 20.06
CA SER A 229 17.32 -1.18 19.85
C SER A 229 18.83 -0.98 19.82
N ASN A 230 19.30 -0.07 18.97
CA ASN A 230 20.72 0.25 18.83
C ASN A 230 21.20 1.26 19.89
N LYS A 231 20.55 1.35 21.06
CA LYS A 231 20.98 2.27 22.12
C LYS A 231 22.43 1.97 22.52
N ALA A 232 23.39 2.59 21.84
CA ALA A 232 24.28 3.46 22.58
C ALA A 232 23.33 4.39 23.32
N ALA A 233 23.13 4.15 24.62
CA ALA A 233 22.58 5.20 25.44
C ALA A 233 23.52 6.38 25.19
N GLU A 234 23.09 7.37 24.41
CA GLU A 234 23.84 8.61 24.36
C GLU A 234 24.01 9.01 25.82
N PRO A 235 25.25 9.21 26.30
CA PRO A 235 25.45 9.66 27.66
C PRO A 235 24.55 10.87 27.84
N ALA A 236 23.75 10.89 28.91
CA ALA A 236 22.79 11.95 29.17
C ALA A 236 23.50 13.29 28.96
N LYS A 237 23.17 13.97 27.85
CA LYS A 237 23.79 15.24 27.53
C LYS A 237 23.24 16.23 28.54
N VAL A 238 24.09 16.69 29.46
CA VAL A 238 23.72 17.78 30.37
C VAL A 238 23.59 19.01 29.49
N VAL A 239 22.35 19.39 29.19
CA VAL A 239 22.04 20.60 28.44
C VAL A 239 21.62 21.65 29.43
N ASN A 240 22.18 22.86 29.31
CA ASN A 240 21.66 23.99 30.07
C ASN A 240 20.29 24.37 29.50
N LEU A 241 19.24 24.00 30.22
CA LEU A 241 17.88 24.21 29.77
C LEU A 241 17.42 25.67 29.98
N ILE A 242 18.10 26.45 30.81
CA ILE A 242 17.70 27.83 31.07
C ILE A 242 18.87 28.79 30.84
N SER A 243 18.66 29.76 29.97
CA SER A 243 19.67 30.79 29.69
C SER A 243 19.89 31.68 30.92
N GLY A 244 21.02 32.39 30.99
CA GLY A 244 21.25 33.43 32.02
C GLY A 244 21.78 32.95 33.37
N GLY A 245 22.20 31.68 33.49
CA GLY A 245 22.86 31.17 34.70
C GLY A 245 21.94 31.06 35.93
N GLU A 246 20.64 30.89 35.70
CA GLU A 246 19.65 30.53 36.72
C GLU A 246 19.70 29.01 36.97
N GLN A 247 19.36 28.59 38.19
CA GLN A 247 19.17 27.18 38.51
C GLN A 247 17.77 26.76 38.08
N VAL A 248 17.65 25.60 37.45
CA VAL A 248 16.33 25.04 37.08
C VAL A 248 15.64 24.56 38.36
N VAL A 249 14.49 25.17 38.68
CA VAL A 249 13.67 24.80 39.84
C VAL A 249 12.54 23.85 39.43
N ALA A 250 11.96 24.04 38.25
CA ALA A 250 10.87 23.21 37.76
C ALA A 250 10.97 22.97 36.25
N LEU A 251 10.49 21.81 35.80
CA LEU A 251 10.42 21.39 34.41
C LEU A 251 9.15 20.58 34.19
N ASP A 252 8.49 20.79 33.05
CA ASP A 252 7.35 19.96 32.65
C ASP A 252 7.29 19.75 31.13
N VAL A 253 6.73 18.62 30.71
CA VAL A 253 6.60 18.17 29.31
C VAL A 253 5.27 17.44 29.14
N ALA A 254 4.46 17.85 28.17
CA ALA A 254 3.21 17.16 27.85
C ALA A 254 3.45 15.90 27.01
N LEU A 255 2.63 14.86 27.23
CA LEU A 255 2.77 13.58 26.55
C LEU A 255 2.69 13.74 25.02
N GLY A 256 3.68 13.19 24.30
CA GLY A 256 3.73 13.24 22.84
C GLY A 256 4.15 14.60 22.26
N GLN A 257 4.48 15.59 23.09
CA GLN A 257 5.02 16.86 22.63
C GLN A 257 6.53 16.89 22.66
N THR A 258 7.11 17.67 21.74
CA THR A 258 8.56 17.87 21.61
C THR A 258 9.01 19.18 22.24
N ARG A 259 8.21 19.75 23.16
CA ARG A 259 8.51 20.99 23.85
C ARG A 259 8.52 20.77 25.36
N ALA A 260 9.57 21.23 26.02
CA ALA A 260 9.64 21.34 27.46
C ALA A 260 9.50 22.80 27.89
N ILE A 261 8.84 23.04 29.03
CA ILE A 261 8.90 24.33 29.71
C ILE A 261 9.74 24.17 30.97
N VAL A 262 10.69 25.07 31.16
CA VAL A 262 11.56 25.12 32.33
C VAL A 262 11.44 26.45 33.04
N ALA A 263 11.62 26.42 34.35
CA ALA A 263 11.56 27.59 35.19
C ALA A 263 12.77 27.70 36.13
N GLY A 264 13.21 28.94 36.34
CA GLY A 264 14.40 29.29 37.08
C GLY A 264 14.14 29.86 38.47
N ASP A 265 15.18 29.82 39.31
CA ASP A 265 15.21 30.39 40.65
C ASP A 265 15.17 31.92 40.69
N ARG A 266 15.37 32.62 39.56
CA ARG A 266 15.25 34.09 39.46
C ARG A 266 14.09 34.55 38.59
N GLY A 267 13.14 33.65 38.30
CA GLY A 267 11.86 33.98 37.68
C GLY A 267 11.82 33.83 36.17
N ALA A 268 12.85 33.24 35.55
CA ALA A 268 12.77 32.90 34.15
C ALA A 268 11.82 31.73 33.90
N VAL A 269 11.05 31.82 32.82
CA VAL A 269 10.25 30.73 32.26
C VAL A 269 10.63 30.61 30.79
N GLN A 270 11.03 29.42 30.35
CA GLN A 270 11.58 29.22 29.00
C GLN A 270 11.01 27.95 28.38
N ALA A 271 10.55 28.05 27.14
CA ALA A 271 10.24 26.89 26.31
C ALA A 271 11.46 26.45 25.50
N ILE A 272 11.64 25.15 25.36
CA ILE A 272 12.73 24.53 24.59
C ILE A 272 12.15 23.46 23.69
N ASP A 273 12.57 23.46 22.43
CA ASP A 273 12.32 22.35 21.53
C ASP A 273 13.29 21.19 21.86
N LEU A 274 12.77 20.04 22.26
CA LEU A 274 13.53 18.88 22.72
C LEU A 274 14.25 18.13 21.59
N ASN A 275 13.90 18.39 20.32
CA ASN A 275 14.59 17.77 19.18
C ASN A 275 15.87 18.53 18.83
N SER A 276 15.80 19.86 18.82
CA SER A 276 16.89 20.76 18.45
C SER A 276 17.67 21.28 19.67
N MET A 277 17.10 21.20 20.87
CA MET A 277 17.57 21.82 22.11
C MET A 277 17.70 23.35 22.01
N ILE A 278 16.88 23.99 21.16
CA ILE A 278 16.88 25.44 20.96
C ILE A 278 15.74 26.08 21.78
N PRO A 279 15.99 27.21 22.47
CA PRO A 279 14.93 27.98 23.12
C PRO A 279 13.91 28.49 22.10
N VAL A 280 12.62 28.24 22.36
CA VAL A 280 11.50 28.71 21.52
C VAL A 280 11.08 30.11 21.93
N TRP A 281 10.85 30.31 23.23
CA TRP A 281 10.53 31.60 23.83
C TRP A 281 11.04 31.64 25.26
N ARG A 282 11.18 32.86 25.79
CA ARG A 282 11.59 33.11 27.18
C ARG A 282 10.85 34.32 27.72
N ASP A 283 10.44 34.23 28.97
CA ASP A 283 9.93 35.33 29.77
C ASP A 283 10.65 35.40 31.12
N LEU A 284 10.71 36.58 31.72
CA LEU A 284 11.36 36.82 33.01
C LEU A 284 10.47 37.66 33.91
N ILE A 285 10.10 37.11 35.06
CA ILE A 285 9.42 37.85 36.13
C ILE A 285 10.47 38.25 37.17
N GLN A 286 11.00 39.46 37.05
CA GLN A 286 12.11 39.92 37.89
C GLN A 286 11.78 39.86 39.39
N GLY A 287 12.73 39.31 40.16
CA GLY A 287 12.64 39.25 41.62
C GLY A 287 11.62 38.25 42.16
N GLN A 288 11.09 37.36 41.32
CA GLN A 288 10.12 36.35 41.71
C GLN A 288 10.66 34.96 41.41
N ALA A 289 11.05 34.21 42.44
CA ALA A 289 11.49 32.82 42.25
C ALA A 289 10.28 31.96 41.84
N VAL A 290 10.49 30.99 40.96
CA VAL A 290 9.45 30.00 40.64
C VAL A 290 9.44 28.92 41.72
N GLU A 291 8.25 28.58 42.22
CA GLU A 291 8.06 27.48 43.18
C GLU A 291 7.48 26.24 42.52
N GLN A 292 6.57 26.42 41.55
CA GLN A 292 5.94 25.31 40.86
C GLN A 292 5.63 25.66 39.40
N LEU A 293 5.75 24.68 38.51
CA LEU A 293 5.36 24.78 37.10
C LEU A 293 4.52 23.56 36.72
N LYS A 294 3.44 23.79 35.97
CA LYS A 294 2.58 22.73 35.42
C LYS A 294 2.06 23.07 34.02
N LEU A 295 2.19 22.15 33.08
CA LEU A 295 1.50 22.18 31.78
C LEU A 295 0.07 21.67 31.91
N SER A 296 -0.84 22.23 31.10
CA SER A 296 -2.19 21.70 30.94
C SER A 296 -2.13 20.28 30.35
N PRO A 297 -3.14 19.43 30.56
CA PRO A 297 -3.14 18.06 30.05
C PRO A 297 -2.99 17.95 28.52
N ASP A 298 -3.47 18.95 27.78
CA ASP A 298 -3.30 19.04 26.33
C ASP A 298 -1.98 19.73 25.90
N GLY A 299 -1.20 20.20 26.87
CA GLY A 299 0.09 20.87 26.72
C GLY A 299 0.04 22.23 26.06
N LYS A 300 -1.13 22.86 25.92
CA LYS A 300 -1.26 24.18 25.28
C LYS A 300 -1.01 25.35 26.22
N ARG A 301 -1.10 25.13 27.52
CA ARG A 301 -0.94 26.19 28.53
C ARG A 301 0.04 25.79 29.59
N VAL A 302 0.75 26.76 30.13
CA VAL A 302 1.59 26.58 31.32
C VAL A 302 1.11 27.50 32.43
N ALA A 303 1.03 26.96 33.65
CA ALA A 303 0.77 27.69 34.88
C ALA A 303 2.03 27.64 35.75
N VAL A 304 2.45 28.79 36.25
CA VAL A 304 3.63 28.94 37.09
C VAL A 304 3.27 29.68 38.37
N LEU A 305 3.57 29.04 39.50
CA LEU A 305 3.45 29.63 40.84
C LEU A 305 4.79 30.26 41.21
N PHE A 306 4.75 31.52 41.62
CA PHE A 306 5.91 32.28 42.05
C PHE A 306 5.93 32.48 43.56
N SER A 307 7.09 32.90 44.08
CA SER A 307 7.33 33.22 45.50
C SER A 307 6.46 34.35 46.06
N ASP A 308 5.87 35.20 45.21
CA ASP A 308 4.83 36.15 45.63
C ASP A 308 3.45 35.50 45.85
N GLY A 309 3.36 34.18 45.71
CA GLY A 309 2.15 33.38 45.81
C GLY A 309 1.22 33.56 44.61
N ARG A 310 1.61 34.31 43.58
CA ARG A 310 0.76 34.55 42.41
C ARG A 310 1.02 33.51 41.35
N VAL A 311 -0.07 33.05 40.74
CA VAL A 311 -0.01 32.15 39.58
C VAL A 311 -0.10 32.98 38.32
N ARG A 312 0.78 32.73 37.36
CA ARG A 312 0.78 33.36 36.04
C ARG A 312 0.68 32.28 34.97
N THR A 313 0.09 32.60 33.83
CA THR A 313 -0.13 31.62 32.76
C THR A 313 0.34 32.11 31.40
N TRP A 314 0.84 31.18 30.59
CA TRP A 314 1.28 31.43 29.22
C TRP A 314 0.69 30.42 28.25
N ASP A 315 0.56 30.82 26.99
CA ASP A 315 0.46 29.90 25.88
C ASP A 315 1.79 29.16 25.73
N ALA A 316 1.75 27.83 25.76
CA ALA A 316 2.94 27.00 25.73
C ALA A 316 3.68 27.08 24.38
N ALA A 317 3.00 27.47 23.31
CA ALA A 317 3.56 27.53 21.97
C ALA A 317 4.22 28.86 21.65
N THR A 318 3.56 29.97 22.00
CA THR A 318 4.02 31.31 21.66
C THR A 318 4.76 32.00 22.79
N GLY A 319 4.47 31.63 24.05
CA GLY A 319 4.96 32.36 25.22
C GLY A 319 4.16 33.63 25.48
N ASP A 320 2.97 33.78 24.88
CA ASP A 320 2.08 34.89 25.18
C ASP A 320 1.49 34.73 26.58
N ARG A 321 1.52 35.78 27.40
CA ARG A 321 0.90 35.77 28.73
C ARG A 321 -0.63 35.74 28.57
N LEU A 322 -1.25 34.65 28.99
CA LEU A 322 -2.71 34.49 28.97
C LEU A 322 -3.36 35.25 30.12
N THR A 323 -2.68 35.32 31.27
CA THR A 323 -3.09 36.13 32.41
C THR A 323 -1.87 36.78 33.06
N ARG A 324 -2.06 37.98 33.61
CA ARG A 324 -1.01 38.61 34.42
C ARG A 324 -0.97 38.03 35.84
N GLU A 325 -2.14 37.65 36.37
CA GLU A 325 -2.37 37.03 37.69
C GLU A 325 -3.64 36.17 37.61
N ALA A 326 -3.51 34.84 37.58
CA ALA A 326 -4.64 33.92 37.60
C ALA A 326 -5.19 33.71 39.02
N SER A 327 -4.40 34.00 40.06
CA SER A 327 -4.86 34.01 41.44
C SER A 327 -4.32 35.26 42.17
N PRO A 328 -5.18 36.17 42.65
CA PRO A 328 -4.79 37.36 43.41
C PRO A 328 -4.45 37.04 44.87
N LEU A 329 -4.66 35.80 45.31
CA LEU A 329 -4.40 35.34 46.67
C LEU A 329 -3.16 34.47 46.66
N GLY A 330 -2.37 34.53 47.74
CA GLY A 330 -1.17 33.70 47.89
C GLY A 330 -1.52 32.22 47.83
N ALA A 331 -1.23 31.59 46.70
CA ALA A 331 -1.37 30.15 46.50
C ALA A 331 -0.11 29.44 47.02
N THR A 332 -0.29 28.23 47.54
CA THR A 332 0.79 27.37 48.03
C THR A 332 1.01 26.14 47.13
N SER A 333 0.06 25.85 46.24
CA SER A 333 0.17 24.77 45.26
C SER A 333 -0.75 25.01 44.07
N ILE A 334 -0.39 24.43 42.93
CA ILE A 334 -1.19 24.49 41.70
C ILE A 334 -1.39 23.10 41.08
N ALA A 335 -2.52 22.90 40.41
CA ALA A 335 -2.79 21.76 39.55
C ALA A 335 -3.72 22.17 38.39
N TRP A 336 -3.67 21.46 37.27
CA TRP A 336 -4.68 21.61 36.21
C TRP A 336 -5.85 20.66 36.49
N LEU A 337 -7.08 21.17 36.41
CA LEU A 337 -8.29 20.35 36.48
C LEU A 337 -8.62 19.75 35.11
N ASP A 338 -8.40 20.53 34.06
CA ASP A 338 -8.58 20.18 32.65
C ASP A 338 -7.69 21.07 31.78
N ALA A 339 -7.95 21.14 30.47
CA ALA A 339 -7.15 21.94 29.53
C ALA A 339 -7.25 23.46 29.76
N GLU A 340 -8.30 23.92 30.44
CA GLU A 340 -8.67 25.33 30.51
C GLU A 340 -8.59 25.89 31.93
N ARG A 341 -8.87 25.06 32.95
CA ARG A 341 -9.02 25.49 34.34
C ARG A 341 -7.89 25.02 35.24
N ILE A 342 -7.46 25.91 36.11
CA ILE A 342 -6.47 25.62 37.15
C ILE A 342 -7.11 25.56 38.53
N VAL A 343 -6.51 24.78 39.41
CA VAL A 343 -6.86 24.65 40.81
C VAL A 343 -5.69 25.17 41.64
N THR A 344 -5.97 26.08 42.58
CA THR A 344 -4.98 26.62 43.50
C THR A 344 -5.33 26.27 44.93
N GLY A 345 -4.34 25.78 45.69
CA GLY A 345 -4.44 25.59 47.13
C GLY A 345 -4.01 26.85 47.87
N HIS A 346 -4.73 27.22 48.93
CA HIS A 346 -4.48 28.38 49.77
C HIS A 346 -4.47 27.97 51.25
N ALA A 347 -3.50 28.49 52.01
CA ALA A 347 -3.37 28.16 53.44
C ALA A 347 -4.59 28.55 54.28
N ALA A 348 -5.24 29.69 53.95
CA ALA A 348 -6.39 30.21 54.69
C ALA A 348 -7.74 29.92 54.01
N ASP A 349 -7.79 29.90 52.67
CA ASP A 349 -9.04 29.93 51.90
C ASP A 349 -9.39 28.59 51.21
N GLY A 350 -8.68 27.51 51.53
CA GLY A 350 -8.92 26.19 50.95
C GLY A 350 -8.52 26.11 49.47
N VAL A 351 -9.38 25.55 48.63
CA VAL A 351 -9.11 25.28 47.21
C VAL A 351 -9.96 26.19 46.33
N LYS A 352 -9.34 26.85 45.34
CA LYS A 352 -10.03 27.69 44.35
C LYS A 352 -9.80 27.18 42.94
N ILE A 353 -10.78 27.42 42.06
CA ILE A 353 -10.75 27.04 40.65
C ILE A 353 -10.83 28.32 39.83
N TRP A 354 -9.97 28.46 38.83
CA TRP A 354 -9.90 29.61 37.93
C TRP A 354 -10.09 29.18 36.48
#